data_AF-A0A3D9D0L9-F1
#
_entry.id   AF-A0A3D9D0L9-F1
#
_cell.length_a   1.000
_cell.length_b   1.000
_cell.length_c   1.000
_cell.angle_alpha   90.00
_cell.angle_beta   90.00
_cell.angle_gamma   90.00
#
_symmetry.space_group_name_H-M   'P 1'
#
loop_
_entity.id
_entity.type
_entity.pdbx_description
1 polymer ?
#
loop_
_entity_poly.entity_id
_entity_poly.type
_entity_poly.pdbx_seq_one_letter_code
_entity_poly.pdbx_strand_id
1 'polypeptide(L)'
;MSEFYKFYNNLEVDNGLLVMLMIMSVFVAIFHTIITIGLYEINLKPKWLFFVLNPLLMWLSSLSDKRLGALVAIILFLYVFVLGIIGMIVSAIRSGCQSSKDEDARRRKKGKETLPVWKKILYTLPGLLFFGFVFALGIPYFIIIVFIILPFLTSLKPNNKKRFYKFQRTLPTSNIRSVAMGLAEIFGKVMTIEPMISRIGSKQCIGFLHTIENVITDDDGKDSYTMNLLRQSANHFMFRINLDKSKLLQTELNS
;
A
#
# COMPACT_ATOMS: atom_id res chain seq x y z
N MET A 1 37.50 4.85 32.21
CA MET A 1 38.23 5.95 31.51
C MET A 1 39.67 5.58 31.17
N SER A 2 40.44 4.98 32.09
CA SER A 2 41.84 4.62 31.86
C SER A 2 42.06 3.64 30.68
N GLU A 3 41.16 2.67 30.50
CA GLU A 3 41.24 1.72 29.38
C GLU A 3 40.96 2.35 28.02
N PHE A 4 39.97 3.23 27.94
CA PHE A 4 39.66 3.98 26.71
C PHE A 4 40.83 4.88 26.29
N TYR A 5 41.46 5.56 27.25
CA TYR A 5 42.63 6.37 26.99
C TYR A 5 43.83 5.53 26.51
N LYS A 6 44.02 4.33 27.07
CA LYS A 6 45.02 3.37 26.59
C LYS A 6 44.71 2.89 25.16
N PHE A 7 43.46 2.51 24.89
CA PHE A 7 43.02 2.14 23.54
C PHE A 7 43.28 3.26 22.53
N TYR A 8 42.86 4.48 22.86
CA TYR A 8 43.07 5.65 22.00
C TYR A 8 44.54 5.93 21.69
N ASN A 9 45.41 5.83 22.70
CA ASN A 9 46.83 6.08 22.49
C ASN A 9 47.55 4.94 21.74
N ASN A 10 47.01 3.73 21.80
CA ASN A 10 47.50 2.57 21.06
C ASN A 10 46.93 2.49 19.64
N LEU A 11 46.01 3.39 19.24
CA LEU A 11 45.54 3.47 17.85
C LEU A 11 46.66 4.02 16.97
N GLU A 12 47.27 3.15 16.19
CA GLU A 12 48.15 3.52 15.09
C GLU A 12 47.30 3.71 13.83
N VAL A 13 47.28 4.95 13.33
CA VAL A 13 46.52 5.32 12.13
C VAL A 13 47.48 5.99 11.16
N ASP A 14 47.82 5.27 10.10
CA ASP A 14 48.58 5.81 8.98
C ASP A 14 47.64 6.49 7.96
N ASN A 15 48.23 7.17 6.97
CA ASN A 15 47.44 7.85 5.95
C ASN A 15 46.68 6.85 5.05
N GLY A 16 47.23 5.64 4.84
CA GLY A 16 46.59 4.60 4.05
C GLY A 16 45.31 4.09 4.70
N LEU A 17 45.35 3.72 5.98
CA LEU A 17 44.18 3.32 6.75
C LEU A 17 43.12 4.42 6.79
N LEU A 18 43.54 5.69 6.89
CA LEU A 18 42.61 6.81 6.93
C LEU A 18 41.84 6.95 5.61
N VAL A 19 42.51 6.86 4.46
CA VAL A 19 41.85 6.88 3.15
C VAL A 19 40.89 5.68 3.01
N MET A 20 41.30 4.49 3.45
CA MET A 20 40.43 3.31 3.46
C MET A 20 39.16 3.54 4.30
N LEU A 21 39.30 4.10 5.50
CA LEU A 21 38.18 4.43 6.38
C LEU A 21 37.26 5.51 5.77
N MET A 22 37.80 6.46 5.01
CA MET A 22 36.97 7.45 4.30
C MET A 22 36.10 6.77 3.25
N ILE A 23 36.66 5.85 2.47
CA ILE A 23 35.90 5.06 1.49
C ILE A 23 34.85 4.21 2.21
N MET A 24 35.20 3.56 3.32
CA MET A 24 34.26 2.80 4.13
C MET A 24 33.11 3.67 4.68
N SER A 25 33.39 4.93 5.05
CA SER A 25 32.38 5.87 5.54
C SER A 25 31.31 6.21 4.49
N VAL A 26 31.65 6.12 3.20
CA VAL A 26 30.70 6.25 2.08
C VAL A 26 29.74 5.07 2.04
N PHE A 27 30.21 3.84 2.24
CA PHE A 27 29.33 2.67 2.38
C PHE A 27 28.42 2.80 3.60
N VAL A 28 28.96 3.27 4.72
CA VAL A 28 28.18 3.56 5.93
C VAL A 28 27.12 4.64 5.67
N ALA A 29 27.39 5.63 4.81
CA ALA A 29 26.42 6.65 4.41
C ALA A 29 25.22 6.09 3.64
N ILE A 30 25.39 4.98 2.89
CA ILE A 30 24.28 4.28 2.23
C ILE A 30 23.27 3.82 3.28
N PHE A 31 23.73 3.18 4.36
CA PHE A 31 22.85 2.69 5.42
C PHE A 31 22.14 3.83 6.14
N HIS A 32 22.84 4.92 6.48
CA HIS A 32 22.21 6.11 7.05
C HIS A 32 21.08 6.64 6.15
N THR A 33 21.35 6.75 4.86
CA THR A 33 20.37 7.25 3.88
C THR A 33 19.16 6.31 3.77
N ILE A 34 19.39 5.00 3.66
CA ILE A 34 18.31 3.99 3.57
C ILE A 34 17.48 3.98 4.85
N ILE A 35 18.10 4.03 6.02
CA ILE A 35 17.40 4.04 7.31
C ILE A 35 16.55 5.31 7.44
N THR A 36 17.12 6.48 7.18
CA THR A 36 16.40 7.75 7.34
C THR A 36 15.24 7.89 6.36
N ILE A 37 15.42 7.49 5.09
CA ILE A 37 14.35 7.56 4.09
C ILE A 37 13.35 6.41 4.27
N GLY A 38 13.82 5.20 4.52
CA GLY A 38 13.00 3.99 4.54
C GLY A 38 12.25 3.76 5.85
N LEU A 39 12.92 3.93 7.00
CA LEU A 39 12.31 3.67 8.31
C LEU A 39 11.66 4.90 8.93
N TYR A 40 12.27 6.08 8.77
CA TYR A 40 11.72 7.31 9.34
C TYR A 40 10.81 8.08 8.36
N GLU A 41 10.80 7.73 7.07
CA GLU A 41 10.09 8.41 5.97
C GLU A 41 10.44 9.90 5.86
N ILE A 42 11.66 10.27 6.27
CA ILE A 42 12.13 11.66 6.18
C ILE A 42 12.63 11.89 4.76
N ASN A 43 12.02 12.86 4.07
CA ASN A 43 12.43 13.25 2.72
C ASN A 43 13.70 14.11 2.77
N LEU A 44 14.87 13.47 2.69
CA LEU A 44 16.15 14.16 2.61
C LEU A 44 16.30 14.88 1.26
N LYS A 45 16.46 16.21 1.31
CA LYS A 45 16.88 17.04 0.19
C LYS A 45 18.15 17.79 0.61
N PRO A 46 19.32 17.54 -0.01
CA PRO A 46 19.62 16.56 -1.07
C PRO A 46 19.80 15.12 -0.55
N LYS A 47 19.53 14.12 -1.40
CA LYS A 47 19.69 12.68 -1.06
C LYS A 47 21.14 12.25 -0.83
N TRP A 48 22.11 13.07 -1.26
CA TRP A 48 23.54 12.83 -1.10
C TRP A 48 24.13 13.45 0.17
N LEU A 49 23.31 14.00 1.06
CA LEU A 49 23.77 14.68 2.27
C LEU A 49 24.72 13.81 3.10
N PHE A 50 24.35 12.56 3.40
CA PHE A 50 25.20 11.67 4.20
C PHE A 50 26.47 11.22 3.46
N PHE A 51 26.45 11.17 2.13
CA PHE A 51 27.61 10.77 1.31
C PHE A 51 28.73 11.80 1.36
N VAL A 52 28.38 13.07 1.55
CA VAL A 52 29.37 14.14 1.75
C VAL A 52 29.65 14.31 3.24
N LEU A 53 28.61 14.31 4.07
CA LEU A 53 28.73 14.61 5.50
C LEU A 53 29.61 13.61 6.24
N ASN A 54 29.46 12.30 6.01
CA ASN A 54 30.23 11.28 6.73
C ASN A 54 31.74 11.37 6.46
N PRO A 55 32.23 11.31 5.20
CA PRO A 55 33.65 11.43 4.93
C PRO A 55 34.18 12.81 5.29
N LEU A 56 33.39 13.88 5.14
CA LEU A 56 33.79 15.23 5.55
C LEU A 56 33.99 15.34 7.07
N LEU A 57 33.08 14.79 7.87
CA LEU A 57 33.19 14.78 9.33
C LEU A 57 34.43 14.00 9.77
N MET A 58 34.70 12.87 9.12
CA MET A 58 35.90 12.07 9.35
C MET A 58 37.17 12.82 8.97
N TRP A 59 37.16 13.51 7.83
CA TRP A 59 38.28 14.33 7.36
C TRP A 59 38.59 15.47 8.33
N LEU A 60 37.57 16.26 8.68
CA LEU A 60 37.71 17.38 9.61
C LEU A 60 38.28 16.92 10.95
N SER A 61 37.83 15.76 11.45
CA SER A 61 38.33 15.19 12.70
C SER A 61 39.79 14.73 12.58
N SER A 62 40.21 14.27 11.41
CA SER A 62 41.60 13.87 11.15
C SER A 62 42.60 15.03 11.10
N LEU A 63 42.13 16.27 10.90
CA LEU A 63 42.98 17.47 10.89
C LEU A 63 43.57 17.79 12.27
N SER A 64 42.83 17.46 13.34
CA SER A 64 43.32 17.63 14.72
C SER A 64 44.22 16.47 15.14
N ASP A 65 43.75 15.24 14.95
CA ASP A 65 44.52 14.02 15.22
C ASP A 65 43.99 12.91 14.30
N LYS A 66 44.90 12.21 13.61
CA LYS A 66 44.55 11.09 12.72
C LYS A 66 43.75 10.01 13.46
N ARG A 67 44.03 9.82 14.75
CA ARG A 67 43.32 8.88 15.63
C ARG A 67 41.85 9.25 15.83
N LEU A 68 41.53 10.55 15.91
CA LEU A 68 40.15 11.03 16.00
C LEU A 68 39.36 10.71 14.72
N GLY A 69 39.98 10.83 13.55
CA GLY A 69 39.36 10.42 12.29
C GLY A 69 38.91 8.95 12.32
N ALA A 70 39.77 8.05 12.79
CA ALA A 70 39.41 6.62 12.94
C ALA A 70 38.32 6.39 14.00
N LEU A 71 38.38 7.12 15.11
CA LEU A 71 37.37 7.03 16.17
C LEU A 71 35.99 7.47 15.67
N VAL A 72 35.93 8.57 14.92
CA VAL A 72 34.69 9.05 14.30
C VAL A 72 34.14 8.03 13.30
N ALA A 73 34.99 7.33 12.53
CA ALA A 73 34.55 6.26 11.65
C ALA A 73 33.87 5.12 12.43
N ILE A 74 34.44 4.70 13.56
CA ILE A 74 33.86 3.66 14.43
C ILE A 74 32.52 4.13 15.02
N ILE A 75 32.44 5.38 15.51
CA ILE A 75 31.20 5.95 16.04
C ILE A 75 30.12 6.00 14.97
N LEU A 76 30.43 6.50 13.77
CA LEU A 76 29.49 6.57 12.66
C LEU A 76 28.97 5.17 12.29
N PHE A 77 29.84 4.16 12.30
CA PHE A 77 29.44 2.78 12.06
C PHE A 77 28.47 2.26 13.13
N LEU A 78 28.79 2.46 14.42
CA LEU A 78 27.90 2.04 15.52
C LEU A 78 26.57 2.80 15.51
N TYR A 79 26.59 4.06 15.10
CA TYR A 79 25.41 4.91 15.01
C TYR A 79 24.37 4.39 14.00
N VAL A 80 24.79 3.71 12.92
CA VAL A 80 23.88 3.01 11.99
C VAL A 80 22.97 2.05 12.73
N PHE A 81 23.53 1.24 13.64
CA PHE A 81 22.76 0.22 14.35
C PHE A 81 21.77 0.86 15.31
N VAL A 82 22.19 1.90 16.04
CA VAL A 82 21.31 2.65 16.94
C VAL A 82 20.14 3.26 16.17
N LEU A 83 20.42 3.96 15.06
CA LEU A 83 19.39 4.53 14.20
C LEU A 83 18.46 3.48 13.60
N GLY A 84 19.02 2.33 13.20
CA GLY A 84 18.25 1.20 12.67
C GLY A 84 17.28 0.62 13.71
N ILE A 85 17.76 0.35 14.93
CA ILE A 85 16.94 -0.18 16.04
C ILE A 85 15.78 0.78 16.35
N ILE A 86 16.09 2.06 16.56
CA ILE A 86 15.07 3.07 16.86
C ILE A 86 14.11 3.21 15.68
N GLY A 87 14.62 3.21 14.45
CA GLY A 87 13.82 3.38 13.24
C GLY A 87 12.83 2.24 13.03
N MET A 88 13.24 1.01 13.33
CA MET A 88 12.34 -0.14 13.27
C MET A 88 11.24 -0.08 14.33
N ILE A 89 11.55 0.33 15.56
CA ILE A 89 10.54 0.49 16.61
C ILE A 89 9.51 1.56 16.18
N VAL A 90 9.99 2.71 15.70
CA VAL A 90 9.13 3.78 15.19
C VAL A 90 8.28 3.32 14.02
N SER A 91 8.86 2.60 13.06
CA SER A 91 8.17 2.05 11.89
C SER A 91 7.13 1.01 12.28
N ALA A 92 7.42 0.11 13.23
CA ALA A 92 6.47 -0.88 13.73
C ALA A 92 5.26 -0.24 14.42
N ILE A 93 5.49 0.79 15.25
CA ILE A 93 4.41 1.53 15.91
C ILE A 93 3.59 2.31 14.86
N ARG A 94 4.26 2.98 13.92
CA ARG A 94 3.60 3.77 12.86
C ARG A 94 2.75 2.89 11.96
N SER A 95 3.31 1.78 11.45
CA SER A 95 2.60 0.85 10.57
C SER A 95 1.42 0.18 11.30
N GLY A 96 1.58 -0.14 12.59
CA GLY A 96 0.48 -0.59 13.44
C GLY A 96 -0.66 0.43 13.56
N CYS A 97 -0.31 1.70 13.78
CA CYS A 97 -1.29 2.79 13.84
C CYS A 97 -1.98 3.01 12.48
N GLN A 98 -1.25 2.96 11.38
CA GLN A 98 -1.79 3.19 10.04
C GLN A 98 -2.70 2.04 9.58
N SER A 99 -2.27 0.79 9.81
CA SER A 99 -3.11 -0.38 9.59
C SER A 99 -4.45 -0.27 10.34
N SER A 100 -4.41 0.16 11.60
CA SER A 100 -5.62 0.42 12.36
C SER A 100 -6.51 1.52 11.76
N LYS A 101 -5.93 2.62 11.27
CA LYS A 101 -6.70 3.71 10.65
C LYS A 101 -7.39 3.26 9.36
N ASP A 102 -6.70 2.48 8.53
CA ASP A 102 -7.24 1.94 7.28
C ASP A 102 -8.36 0.92 7.54
N GLU A 103 -8.21 0.10 8.58
CA GLU A 103 -9.23 -0.84 9.05
C GLU A 103 -10.49 -0.11 9.57
N ASP A 104 -10.30 0.96 10.35
CA ASP A 104 -11.39 1.80 10.84
C ASP A 104 -12.13 2.53 9.70
N ALA A 105 -11.40 3.03 8.70
CA ALA A 105 -11.99 3.64 7.51
C ALA A 105 -12.84 2.63 6.72
N ARG A 106 -12.38 1.38 6.60
CA ARG A 106 -13.14 0.29 5.96
C ARG A 106 -14.40 -0.09 6.75
N ARG A 107 -14.33 -0.11 8.08
CA ARG A 107 -15.49 -0.40 8.94
C ARG A 107 -16.55 0.69 8.87
N ARG A 108 -16.14 1.95 8.86
CA ARG A 108 -17.06 3.10 8.67
C ARG A 108 -17.81 3.02 7.34
N LYS A 109 -17.14 2.66 6.24
CA LYS A 109 -17.79 2.44 4.93
C LYS A 109 -18.86 1.34 4.96
N LYS A 110 -18.69 0.33 5.83
CA LYS A 110 -19.64 -0.77 6.03
C LYS A 110 -20.67 -0.50 7.13
N GLY A 111 -20.76 0.74 7.65
CA GLY A 111 -21.67 1.11 8.74
C GLY A 111 -21.35 0.46 10.09
N LYS A 112 -20.14 -0.10 10.26
CA LYS A 112 -19.71 -0.78 11.50
C LYS A 112 -18.83 0.13 12.36
N GLU A 113 -18.91 -0.10 13.66
CA GLU A 113 -18.13 0.63 14.67
C GLU A 113 -16.62 0.36 14.54
N THR A 114 -15.81 1.35 14.93
CA THR A 114 -14.34 1.28 14.91
C THR A 114 -13.82 0.20 15.85
N LEU A 115 -12.64 -0.34 15.55
CA LEU A 115 -12.06 -1.38 16.38
C LEU A 115 -11.72 -0.86 17.79
N PRO A 116 -12.03 -1.64 18.85
CA PRO A 116 -11.58 -1.30 20.19
C PRO A 116 -10.06 -1.34 20.28
N VAL A 117 -9.48 -0.45 21.09
CA VAL A 117 -8.03 -0.25 21.22
C VAL A 117 -7.27 -1.53 21.56
N TRP A 118 -7.88 -2.43 22.34
CA TRP A 118 -7.31 -3.75 22.66
C TRP A 118 -7.04 -4.63 21.45
N LYS A 119 -7.93 -4.64 20.44
CA LYS A 119 -7.70 -5.38 19.20
C LYS A 119 -6.59 -4.74 18.37
N LYS A 120 -6.42 -3.41 18.43
CA LYS A 120 -5.31 -2.70 17.77
C LYS A 120 -3.96 -3.11 18.37
N ILE A 121 -3.88 -3.17 19.70
CA ILE A 121 -2.68 -3.60 20.42
C ILE A 121 -2.33 -5.06 20.05
N LEU A 122 -3.34 -5.95 19.99
CA LEU A 122 -3.15 -7.36 19.65
C LEU A 122 -2.46 -7.57 18.28
N TYR A 123 -2.74 -6.74 17.27
CA TYR A 123 -2.08 -6.85 15.97
C TYR A 123 -0.64 -6.31 15.97
N THR A 124 -0.32 -5.36 16.85
CA THR A 124 1.04 -4.76 16.96
C THR A 124 1.97 -5.55 17.89
N LEU A 125 1.42 -6.21 18.91
CA LEU A 125 2.14 -6.95 19.94
C LEU A 125 3.04 -8.09 19.40
N PRO A 126 2.60 -8.95 18.47
CA PRO A 126 3.44 -10.05 17.99
C PRO A 126 4.68 -9.56 17.24
N GLY A 127 4.59 -8.43 16.53
CA GLY A 127 5.75 -7.83 15.86
C GLY A 127 6.78 -7.31 16.86
N LEU A 128 6.33 -6.65 17.92
CA LEU A 128 7.19 -6.16 19.00
C LEU A 128 7.84 -7.31 19.80
N LEU A 129 7.07 -8.36 20.09
CA LEU A 129 7.58 -9.57 20.78
C LEU A 129 8.60 -10.30 19.93
N PHE A 130 8.35 -10.48 18.63
CA PHE A 130 9.32 -11.08 17.71
C PHE A 130 10.61 -10.28 17.68
N PHE A 131 10.52 -8.94 17.63
CA PHE A 131 11.68 -8.07 17.68
C PHE A 131 12.46 -8.19 18.99
N GLY A 132 11.77 -8.18 20.13
CA GLY A 132 12.40 -8.37 21.45
C GLY A 132 13.06 -9.74 21.60
N PHE A 133 12.45 -10.79 21.07
CA PHE A 133 13.02 -12.14 21.03
C PHE A 133 14.31 -12.20 20.20
N VAL A 134 14.31 -11.63 19.00
CA VAL A 134 15.50 -11.57 18.14
C VAL A 134 16.63 -10.76 18.80
N PHE A 135 16.29 -9.68 19.53
CA PHE A 135 17.27 -8.91 20.29
C PHE A 135 17.88 -9.71 21.45
N ALA A 136 17.08 -10.51 22.15
CA ALA A 136 17.53 -11.34 23.28
C ALA A 136 18.49 -12.47 22.86
N LEU A 137 18.42 -12.96 21.62
CA LEU A 137 19.37 -13.94 21.08
C LEU A 137 20.80 -13.40 20.93
N GLY A 138 20.98 -12.08 21.01
CA GLY A 138 22.27 -11.42 21.00
C GLY A 138 22.52 -10.55 19.77
N ILE A 139 23.42 -9.58 19.95
CA ILE A 139 23.81 -8.57 18.95
C ILE A 139 24.18 -9.19 17.58
N PRO A 140 25.02 -10.24 17.47
CA PRO A 140 25.42 -10.74 16.15
C PRO A 140 24.25 -11.35 15.37
N TYR A 141 23.36 -12.10 16.04
CA TYR A 141 22.19 -12.69 15.40
C TYR A 141 21.17 -11.63 14.99
N PHE A 142 20.97 -10.61 15.84
CA PHE A 142 20.11 -9.47 15.54
C PHE A 142 20.55 -8.78 14.25
N ILE A 143 21.86 -8.51 14.10
CA ILE A 143 22.40 -7.84 12.91
C ILE A 143 22.12 -8.66 11.64
N ILE A 144 22.40 -9.97 11.66
CA ILE A 144 22.22 -10.84 10.49
C ILE A 144 20.74 -10.91 10.08
N ILE A 145 19.85 -11.18 11.04
CA ILE A 145 18.43 -11.39 10.76
C ILE A 145 17.78 -10.10 10.24
N VAL A 146 18.10 -8.97 10.86
CA VAL A 146 17.47 -7.69 10.55
C VAL A 146 18.03 -7.03 9.29
N PHE A 147 19.35 -6.98 9.14
CA PHE A 147 19.97 -6.24 8.04
C PHE A 147 20.14 -7.06 6.77
N ILE A 148 20.15 -8.40 6.86
CA ILE A 148 20.33 -9.27 5.70
C ILE A 148 19.02 -9.99 5.36
N ILE A 149 18.46 -10.75 6.30
CA ILE A 149 17.36 -11.68 6.01
C ILE A 149 16.03 -10.94 5.77
N LEU A 150 15.65 -10.02 6.65
CA LEU A 150 14.41 -9.24 6.55
C LEU A 150 14.27 -8.44 5.23
N PRO A 151 15.23 -7.61 4.82
CA PRO A 151 15.15 -6.89 3.55
C PRO A 151 15.13 -7.86 2.35
N PHE A 152 15.88 -8.95 2.40
CA PHE A 152 15.85 -9.98 1.37
C PHE A 152 14.45 -10.63 1.24
N LEU A 153 13.84 -11.04 2.35
CA LEU A 153 12.49 -11.63 2.36
C LEU A 153 11.41 -10.64 1.89
N THR A 154 11.50 -9.36 2.30
CA THR A 154 10.56 -8.34 1.82
C THR A 154 10.69 -8.07 0.32
N SER A 155 11.91 -8.16 -0.24
CA SER A 155 12.14 -8.03 -1.68
C SER A 155 11.60 -9.21 -2.49
N LEU A 156 11.50 -10.40 -1.90
CA LEU A 156 10.87 -11.58 -2.53
C LEU A 156 9.33 -11.51 -2.52
N LYS A 157 8.75 -10.63 -1.70
CA LYS A 157 7.29 -10.47 -1.62
C LYS A 157 6.78 -9.83 -2.93
N PRO A 158 5.77 -10.42 -3.59
CA PRO A 158 5.33 -9.94 -4.91
C PRO A 158 4.81 -8.51 -4.85
N ASN A 159 5.49 -7.61 -5.55
CA ASN A 159 5.13 -6.20 -5.67
C ASN A 159 3.79 -6.03 -6.40
N ASN A 160 2.83 -5.33 -5.79
CA ASN A 160 1.46 -5.11 -6.29
C ASN A 160 1.41 -4.58 -7.74
N LYS A 161 2.45 -3.88 -8.21
CA LYS A 161 2.54 -3.41 -9.61
C LYS A 161 2.52 -4.58 -10.61
N LYS A 162 3.21 -5.70 -10.32
CA LYS A 162 3.21 -6.89 -11.17
C LYS A 162 1.83 -7.54 -11.24
N ARG A 163 1.06 -7.49 -10.14
CA ARG A 163 -0.32 -8.01 -10.06
C ARG A 163 -1.30 -7.11 -10.82
N PHE A 164 -1.14 -5.80 -10.74
CA PHE A 164 -1.92 -4.82 -11.50
C PHE A 164 -1.74 -4.97 -13.01
N TYR A 165 -0.50 -5.10 -13.51
CA TYR A 165 -0.26 -5.39 -14.93
C TYR A 165 -0.78 -6.75 -15.37
N LYS A 166 -0.79 -7.75 -14.48
CA LYS A 166 -1.47 -9.03 -14.73
C LYS A 166 -2.96 -8.83 -14.90
N PHE A 167 -3.60 -8.04 -14.03
CA PHE A 167 -5.04 -7.74 -14.13
C PHE A 167 -5.39 -6.88 -15.36
N GLN A 168 -4.54 -5.95 -15.75
CA GLN A 168 -4.72 -5.20 -17.01
C GLN A 168 -4.54 -6.08 -18.26
N ARG A 169 -3.69 -7.11 -18.21
CA ARG A 169 -3.56 -8.10 -19.30
C ARG A 169 -4.69 -9.12 -19.33
N THR A 170 -5.31 -9.41 -18.19
CA THR A 170 -6.46 -10.33 -18.09
C THR A 170 -7.81 -9.66 -18.18
N LEU A 171 -7.91 -8.33 -18.07
CA LEU A 171 -9.05 -7.58 -18.55
C LEU A 171 -8.93 -7.59 -20.06
N PRO A 172 -9.67 -8.45 -20.76
CA PRO A 172 -9.56 -8.46 -22.20
C PRO A 172 -10.09 -7.11 -22.67
N THR A 173 -9.42 -6.48 -23.64
CA THR A 173 -9.98 -5.39 -24.44
C THR A 173 -11.10 -5.96 -25.31
N SER A 174 -12.06 -6.61 -24.67
CA SER A 174 -13.04 -7.43 -25.31
C SER A 174 -14.11 -6.49 -25.83
N ASN A 175 -14.42 -6.62 -27.12
CA ASN A 175 -15.52 -5.89 -27.74
C ASN A 175 -16.75 -5.96 -26.82
N ILE A 176 -17.50 -4.86 -26.69
CA ILE A 176 -18.71 -4.73 -25.84
C ILE A 176 -19.64 -5.96 -25.90
N ARG A 177 -19.66 -6.68 -27.03
CA ARG A 177 -20.35 -7.96 -27.26
C ARG A 177 -19.97 -9.12 -26.31
N SER A 178 -18.92 -8.99 -25.52
CA SER A 178 -18.37 -10.04 -24.64
C SER A 178 -18.47 -9.71 -23.15
N VAL A 179 -19.05 -8.56 -22.81
CA VAL A 179 -19.35 -8.22 -21.41
C VAL A 179 -20.59 -9.01 -20.99
N ALA A 180 -20.45 -9.86 -19.98
CA ALA A 180 -21.59 -10.61 -19.44
C ALA A 180 -22.64 -9.65 -18.87
N MET A 181 -23.93 -9.98 -19.06
CA MET A 181 -25.04 -9.22 -18.50
C MET A 181 -24.82 -8.96 -17.00
N GLY A 182 -24.88 -7.70 -16.58
CA GLY A 182 -24.72 -7.28 -15.18
C GLY A 182 -23.34 -6.74 -14.77
N LEU A 183 -22.32 -6.77 -15.64
CA LEU A 183 -20.98 -6.23 -15.32
C LEU A 183 -20.77 -4.75 -15.71
N ALA A 184 -21.57 -4.22 -16.63
CA ALA A 184 -21.48 -2.85 -17.07
C ALA A 184 -22.86 -2.29 -17.43
N GLU A 185 -23.10 -1.04 -17.05
CA GLU A 185 -24.26 -0.27 -17.52
C GLU A 185 -23.83 0.63 -18.68
N ILE A 186 -24.51 0.46 -19.81
CA ILE A 186 -24.22 1.20 -21.04
C ILE A 186 -25.32 2.24 -21.22
N PHE A 187 -24.93 3.52 -21.22
CA PHE A 187 -25.83 4.64 -21.48
C PHE A 187 -25.72 5.07 -22.95
N GLY A 188 -26.87 5.30 -23.58
CA GLY A 188 -26.91 5.70 -24.99
C GLY A 188 -28.26 6.26 -25.39
N LYS A 189 -28.31 6.83 -26.60
CA LYS A 189 -29.53 7.36 -27.20
C LYS A 189 -30.09 6.33 -28.18
N VAL A 190 -31.33 5.93 -27.97
CA VAL A 190 -32.04 5.00 -28.86
C VAL A 190 -32.65 5.80 -30.01
N MET A 191 -32.49 5.30 -31.24
CA MET A 191 -33.12 5.83 -32.44
C MET A 191 -33.94 4.73 -33.10
N THR A 192 -35.21 5.01 -33.40
CA THR A 192 -36.11 4.10 -34.11
C THR A 192 -36.48 4.67 -35.46
N ILE A 193 -36.62 3.81 -36.47
CA ILE A 193 -37.06 4.18 -37.82
C ILE A 193 -38.58 4.31 -37.85
N GLU A 194 -39.30 3.46 -37.09
CA GLU A 194 -40.77 3.47 -37.03
C GLU A 194 -41.25 3.38 -35.56
N PRO A 195 -41.88 4.44 -35.02
CA PRO A 195 -42.39 4.46 -33.65
C PRO A 195 -43.70 3.68 -33.52
N MET A 196 -43.86 2.90 -32.45
CA MET A 196 -45.11 2.20 -32.15
C MET A 196 -46.01 3.05 -31.25
N ILE A 197 -47.32 2.89 -31.38
CA ILE A 197 -48.29 3.57 -30.52
C ILE A 197 -48.64 2.64 -29.36
N SER A 198 -48.42 3.10 -28.13
CA SER A 198 -48.88 2.41 -26.93
C SER A 198 -50.39 2.26 -26.95
N ARG A 199 -50.90 1.04 -26.75
CA ARG A 199 -52.34 0.77 -26.67
C ARG A 199 -53.00 1.43 -25.46
N ILE A 200 -52.21 1.77 -24.44
CA ILE A 200 -52.66 2.47 -23.24
C ILE A 200 -52.07 3.88 -23.26
N GLY A 201 -52.96 4.88 -23.40
CA GLY A 201 -52.60 6.29 -23.40
C GLY A 201 -52.01 6.84 -24.70
N SER A 202 -52.05 6.07 -25.81
CA SER A 202 -51.73 6.51 -27.19
C SER A 202 -50.40 7.27 -27.39
N LYS A 203 -49.40 7.00 -26.54
CA LYS A 203 -48.06 7.60 -26.63
C LYS A 203 -47.18 6.85 -27.63
N GLN A 204 -46.37 7.58 -28.39
CA GLN A 204 -45.37 7.01 -29.30
C GLN A 204 -44.17 6.47 -28.51
N CYS A 205 -43.89 5.18 -28.64
CA CYS A 205 -42.87 4.45 -27.89
C CYS A 205 -42.07 3.51 -28.81
N ILE A 206 -40.83 3.20 -28.42
CA ILE A 206 -39.93 2.30 -29.17
C ILE A 206 -40.29 0.81 -28.91
N GLY A 207 -40.89 0.55 -27.75
CA GLY A 207 -41.43 -0.72 -27.30
C GLY A 207 -42.29 -0.50 -26.07
N PHE A 208 -43.13 -1.47 -25.71
CA PHE A 208 -43.88 -1.44 -24.47
C PHE A 208 -43.85 -2.81 -23.79
N LEU A 209 -43.75 -2.78 -22.46
CA LEU A 209 -43.94 -3.95 -21.61
C LEU A 209 -45.26 -3.74 -20.88
N HIS A 210 -46.19 -4.65 -21.10
CA HIS A 210 -47.47 -4.62 -20.40
C HIS A 210 -47.55 -5.80 -19.44
N THR A 211 -47.67 -5.50 -18.16
CA THR A 211 -47.86 -6.47 -17.10
C THR A 211 -49.23 -6.27 -16.50
N ILE A 212 -50.06 -7.31 -16.50
CA ILE A 212 -51.32 -7.32 -15.77
C ILE A 212 -51.11 -8.19 -14.53
N GLU A 213 -51.27 -7.58 -13.37
CA GLU A 213 -51.17 -8.23 -12.07
C GLU A 213 -52.56 -8.26 -11.45
N ASN A 214 -52.95 -9.41 -10.90
CA ASN A 214 -54.11 -9.48 -10.03
C ASN A 214 -53.64 -9.28 -8.59
N VAL A 215 -54.34 -8.39 -7.89
CA VAL A 215 -54.15 -8.15 -6.47
C VAL A 215 -55.25 -8.90 -5.73
N ILE A 216 -54.84 -9.85 -4.88
CA ILE A 216 -55.73 -10.51 -3.93
C ILE A 216 -55.29 -10.03 -2.55
N THR A 217 -56.19 -9.34 -1.87
CA THR A 217 -55.99 -8.89 -0.49
C THR A 217 -56.57 -9.94 0.45
N ASP A 218 -55.73 -10.47 1.32
CA ASP A 218 -56.11 -11.47 2.34
C ASP A 218 -56.74 -10.77 3.56
N ASP A 219 -57.49 -11.51 4.38
CA ASP A 219 -58.23 -10.98 5.55
C ASP A 219 -57.30 -10.34 6.61
N ASP A 220 -55.98 -10.62 6.53
CA ASP A 220 -54.92 -10.00 7.35
C ASP A 220 -54.36 -8.68 6.76
N GLY A 221 -54.97 -8.14 5.69
CA GLY A 221 -54.57 -6.87 5.07
C GLY A 221 -53.24 -6.92 4.30
N LYS A 222 -52.79 -8.13 3.91
CA LYS A 222 -51.60 -8.31 3.07
C LYS A 222 -52.00 -8.53 1.61
N ASP A 223 -51.47 -7.68 0.74
CA ASP A 223 -51.65 -7.79 -0.70
C ASP A 223 -50.70 -8.83 -1.29
N SER A 224 -51.26 -9.84 -1.95
CA SER A 224 -50.53 -10.82 -2.74
C SER A 224 -50.67 -10.50 -4.22
N TYR A 225 -49.54 -10.26 -4.88
CA TYR A 225 -49.47 -9.91 -6.31
C TYR A 225 -49.20 -11.18 -7.12
N THR A 226 -50.12 -11.54 -8.02
CA THR A 226 -49.92 -12.66 -8.97
C THR A 226 -49.89 -12.13 -10.39
N MET A 227 -48.76 -12.35 -11.09
CA MET A 227 -48.56 -11.91 -12.47
C MET A 227 -49.24 -12.90 -13.43
N ASN A 228 -50.28 -12.45 -14.13
CA ASN A 228 -51.07 -13.32 -15.01
C ASN A 228 -50.69 -13.21 -16.49
N LEU A 229 -50.23 -12.03 -16.93
CA LEU A 229 -49.87 -11.82 -18.33
C LEU A 229 -48.72 -10.84 -18.48
N LEU A 230 -47.65 -11.28 -19.15
CA LEU A 230 -46.54 -10.44 -19.59
C LEU A 230 -46.54 -10.43 -21.12
N ARG A 231 -46.76 -9.26 -21.72
CA ARG A 231 -46.65 -9.11 -23.18
C ARG A 231 -45.61 -8.05 -23.53
N GLN A 232 -44.61 -8.49 -24.30
CA GLN A 232 -43.50 -7.67 -24.75
C GLN A 232 -43.54 -7.55 -26.28
N SER A 233 -43.39 -6.33 -26.78
CA SER A 233 -43.21 -6.06 -28.21
C SER A 233 -42.22 -4.91 -28.38
N ALA A 234 -41.23 -5.11 -29.24
CA ALA A 234 -40.20 -4.14 -29.57
C ALA A 234 -39.92 -4.19 -31.08
N ASN A 235 -39.83 -3.02 -31.71
CA ASN A 235 -39.45 -2.90 -33.11
C ASN A 235 -37.93 -2.89 -33.26
N HIS A 236 -37.44 -3.04 -34.49
CA HIS A 236 -36.01 -2.92 -34.77
C HIS A 236 -35.55 -1.49 -34.45
N PHE A 237 -34.62 -1.34 -33.50
CA PHE A 237 -34.09 -0.05 -33.07
C PHE A 237 -32.56 -0.04 -33.15
N MET A 238 -32.00 1.15 -33.40
CA MET A 238 -30.55 1.36 -33.35
C MET A 238 -30.17 2.08 -32.05
N PHE A 239 -29.17 1.55 -31.36
CA PHE A 239 -28.67 2.11 -30.11
C PHE A 239 -27.34 2.82 -30.34
N ARG A 240 -27.30 4.15 -30.19
CA ARG A 240 -26.05 4.92 -30.26
C ARG A 240 -25.48 5.07 -28.84
N ILE A 241 -24.38 4.39 -28.58
CA ILE A 241 -23.69 4.40 -27.28
C ILE A 241 -22.99 5.75 -27.07
N ASN A 242 -23.09 6.30 -25.87
CA ASN A 242 -22.31 7.46 -25.45
C ASN A 242 -21.17 7.00 -24.52
N LEU A 243 -19.96 6.95 -25.06
CA LEU A 243 -18.76 6.44 -24.38
C LEU A 243 -18.32 7.29 -23.18
N ASP A 244 -18.70 8.56 -23.13
CA ASP A 244 -18.32 9.47 -22.04
C ASP A 244 -19.06 9.19 -20.72
N LYS A 245 -20.17 8.43 -20.76
CA LYS A 245 -21.03 8.17 -19.60
C LYS A 245 -21.11 6.70 -19.20
N SER A 246 -20.42 5.80 -19.90
CA SER A 246 -20.43 4.37 -19.54
C SER A 246 -19.66 4.13 -18.25
N LYS A 247 -20.28 3.41 -17.31
CA LYS A 247 -19.70 3.11 -16.00
C LYS A 247 -19.55 1.60 -15.83
N LEU A 248 -18.34 1.15 -15.52
CA LEU A 248 -18.10 -0.22 -15.10
C LEU A 248 -18.65 -0.38 -13.68
N LEU A 249 -19.62 -1.28 -13.51
CA LEU A 249 -20.05 -1.69 -12.19
C LEU A 249 -18.97 -2.61 -11.65
N GLN A 250 -18.09 -2.09 -10.79
CA GLN A 250 -17.25 -2.96 -9.97
C GLN A 250 -18.19 -3.70 -9.03
N THR A 251 -18.55 -4.92 -9.40
CA THR A 251 -19.12 -5.88 -8.48
C THR A 251 -18.14 -5.98 -7.32
N GLU A 252 -18.61 -5.65 -6.11
CA GLU A 252 -17.92 -5.93 -4.86
C GLU A 252 -17.75 -7.45 -4.77
N LEU A 253 -16.66 -7.96 -5.35
CA LEU A 253 -16.14 -9.28 -5.06
C LEU A 253 -15.53 -9.19 -3.66
N ASN A 254 -16.37 -9.47 -2.67
CA ASN A 254 -15.97 -9.79 -1.31
C ASN A 254 -14.78 -10.77 -1.34
N SER A 255 -13.61 -10.27 -0.94
CA SER A 255 -12.54 -11.05 -0.33
C SER A 255 -12.29 -10.52 1.06
#